data_AF-A0A9X0CMY3-F1
#
_entry.id   AF-A0A9X0CMY3-F1
#
_cell.length_a   1.000
_cell.length_b   1.000
_cell.length_c   1.000
_cell.angle_alpha   90.00
_cell.angle_beta   90.00
_cell.angle_gamma   90.00
#
_symmetry.space_group_name_H-M   'P 1'
#
loop_
_entity.id
_entity.type
_entity.pdbx_description
1 polymer ?
#
loop_
_entity_poly.entity_id
_entity_poly.type
_entity_poly.pdbx_seq_one_letter_code
_entity_poly.pdbx_strand_id
1 'polypeptide(L)'
;MSSLYMIVVLLCAVFTVSQACLCARPDPQDAFCRSSFVLRARVLSGPRNDVTTSDDQLLDFVDQVYSLKVIEIFKGKENVTQVKGTHFFGVRNPSLMADIFTPSKMFSCYVHLERGVEYILAGYIYDNKLRMHLCHWHEPWANVTPLQRKGLKGQFNVAC
;
A
#
# COMPACT_ATOMS: atom_id res chain seq x y z
N MET A 1 -36.02 -6.57 33.36
CA MET A 1 -34.62 -6.18 33.68
C MET A 1 -33.59 -6.98 32.89
N SER A 2 -33.87 -8.25 32.56
CA SER A 2 -33.01 -9.14 31.74
C SER A 2 -32.85 -8.72 30.27
N SER A 3 -33.92 -8.24 29.62
CA SER A 3 -33.86 -7.84 28.20
C SER A 3 -33.01 -6.59 27.95
N LEU A 4 -33.01 -5.64 28.89
CA LEU A 4 -32.19 -4.42 28.79
C LEU A 4 -30.69 -4.75 28.93
N TYR A 5 -30.35 -5.68 29.83
CA TYR A 5 -28.99 -6.17 30.03
C TYR A 5 -28.46 -6.89 28.77
N MET A 6 -29.28 -7.73 28.14
CA MET A 6 -28.92 -8.40 26.88
C MET A 6 -28.68 -7.40 25.75
N ILE A 7 -29.51 -6.35 25.64
CA ILE A 7 -29.32 -5.29 24.63
C ILE A 7 -28.02 -4.52 24.89
N VAL A 8 -27.72 -4.18 26.15
CA VAL A 8 -26.48 -3.47 26.52
C VAL A 8 -25.24 -4.32 26.22
N VAL A 9 -25.26 -5.62 26.56
CA VAL A 9 -24.16 -6.55 26.25
C VAL A 9 -23.97 -6.69 24.73
N LEU A 10 -25.05 -6.79 23.96
CA LEU A 10 -25.00 -6.88 22.50
C LEU A 10 -24.41 -5.59 21.89
N LEU A 11 -24.83 -4.41 22.35
CA LEU A 11 -24.31 -3.11 21.89
C LEU A 11 -22.83 -2.93 22.26
N CYS A 12 -22.41 -3.34 23.46
CA CYS A 12 -21.00 -3.31 23.85
C CYS A 12 -20.15 -4.25 22.98
N ALA A 13 -20.65 -5.46 22.68
CA ALA A 13 -19.95 -6.38 21.79
C ALA A 13 -19.78 -5.80 20.38
N VAL A 14 -20.82 -5.17 19.82
CA VAL A 14 -20.75 -4.51 18.49
C VAL A 14 -19.75 -3.35 18.49
N PHE A 15 -19.69 -2.55 19.55
CA PHE A 15 -18.76 -1.42 19.66
C PHE A 15 -17.29 -1.88 19.74
N THR A 16 -17.02 -3.04 20.37
CA THR A 16 -15.66 -3.62 20.39
C THR A 16 -15.21 -4.20 19.05
N VAL A 17 -16.15 -4.50 18.15
CA VAL A 17 -15.87 -5.11 16.83
C VAL A 17 -15.79 -4.06 15.71
N SER A 18 -16.23 -2.82 15.95
CA SER A 18 -16.26 -1.76 14.92
C SER A 18 -14.93 -1.01 14.73
N GLN A 19 -13.79 -1.70 14.80
CA GLN A 19 -12.48 -1.14 14.43
C GLN A 19 -12.23 -1.29 12.93
N ALA A 20 -13.18 -0.88 12.08
CA ALA A 20 -12.97 -0.94 10.64
C ALA A 20 -12.11 0.24 10.18
N CYS A 21 -11.18 0.00 9.24
CA CYS A 21 -10.49 1.09 8.56
C CYS A 21 -11.46 1.86 7.67
N LEU A 22 -11.69 3.14 7.99
CA LEU A 22 -12.52 4.03 7.21
C LEU A 22 -11.63 5.07 6.50
N CYS A 23 -11.64 5.03 5.18
CA CYS A 23 -10.95 6.00 4.35
C CYS A 23 -11.93 6.56 3.32
N ALA A 24 -11.93 7.87 3.10
CA ALA A 24 -12.52 8.41 1.88
C ALA A 24 -11.64 7.96 0.71
N ARG A 25 -12.24 7.55 -0.43
CA ARG A 25 -11.47 7.36 -1.66
C ARG A 25 -10.92 8.73 -2.06
N PRO A 26 -9.60 8.94 -2.05
CA PRO A 26 -9.03 10.21 -2.48
C PRO A 26 -9.27 10.38 -3.98
N ASP A 27 -9.47 11.62 -4.42
CA ASP A 27 -9.37 11.93 -5.84
C ASP A 27 -7.99 11.49 -6.35
N PRO A 28 -7.87 10.88 -7.55
CA PRO A 28 -6.60 10.40 -8.06
C PRO A 28 -5.49 11.46 -8.11
N GLN A 29 -5.83 12.73 -8.38
CA GLN A 29 -4.86 13.83 -8.36
C GLN A 29 -4.40 14.11 -6.94
N ASP A 30 -5.32 14.21 -5.98
CA ASP A 30 -4.97 14.43 -4.56
C ASP A 30 -4.13 13.27 -4.01
N ALA A 31 -4.48 12.04 -4.36
CA ALA A 31 -3.71 10.86 -4.00
C ALA A 31 -2.29 10.92 -4.57
N PHE A 32 -2.15 11.37 -5.82
CA PHE A 32 -0.86 11.58 -6.47
C PHE A 32 -0.06 12.68 -5.78
N CYS A 33 -0.67 13.84 -5.47
CA CYS A 33 0.01 14.98 -4.84
C CYS A 33 0.53 14.63 -3.45
N ARG A 34 -0.28 13.94 -2.65
CA ARG A 34 0.08 13.61 -1.26
C ARG A 34 1.10 12.47 -1.15
N SER A 35 1.25 11.62 -2.17
CA SER A 35 2.16 10.47 -2.10
C SER A 35 3.63 10.83 -2.32
N SER A 36 4.56 10.13 -1.66
CA SER A 36 6.00 10.23 -1.95
C SER A 36 6.38 9.49 -3.23
N PHE A 37 5.67 8.41 -3.54
CA PHE A 37 5.87 7.65 -4.77
C PHE A 37 4.53 7.24 -5.39
N VAL A 38 4.53 7.11 -6.71
CA VAL A 38 3.43 6.53 -7.48
C VAL A 38 4.04 5.69 -8.60
N LEU A 39 3.69 4.40 -8.66
CA LEU A 39 4.28 3.46 -9.61
C LEU A 39 3.26 2.45 -10.13
N ARG A 40 3.44 2.01 -11.37
CA ARG A 40 2.82 0.80 -11.91
C ARG A 40 3.75 -0.38 -11.67
N ALA A 41 3.25 -1.43 -11.05
CA ALA A 41 4.05 -2.63 -10.81
C ALA A 41 3.23 -3.90 -10.88
N ARG A 42 3.91 -5.00 -11.18
CA ARG A 42 3.38 -6.36 -11.13
C ARG A 42 3.78 -7.05 -9.84
N VAL A 43 2.82 -7.66 -9.15
CA VAL A 43 3.08 -8.43 -7.94
C VAL A 43 3.73 -9.77 -8.32
N LEU A 44 4.93 -10.03 -7.82
CA LEU A 44 5.66 -11.28 -8.09
C LEU A 44 5.37 -12.35 -7.02
N SER A 45 5.36 -11.93 -5.75
CA SER A 45 5.19 -12.79 -4.57
C SER A 45 4.80 -11.98 -3.32
N GLY A 46 4.34 -12.68 -2.28
CA GLY A 46 3.88 -12.10 -1.02
C GLY A 46 2.42 -12.46 -0.72
N PRO A 47 1.88 -12.03 0.43
CA PRO A 47 2.62 -11.36 1.51
C PRO A 47 3.56 -12.31 2.25
N ARG A 48 4.76 -11.84 2.62
CA ARG A 48 5.61 -12.46 3.64
C ARG A 48 5.71 -11.51 4.84
N ASN A 49 5.91 -12.02 6.04
CA ASN A 49 6.11 -11.14 7.20
C ASN A 49 7.52 -10.53 7.18
N ASP A 50 7.65 -9.24 7.49
CA ASP A 50 8.93 -8.59 7.75
C ASP A 50 9.43 -9.06 9.11
N VAL A 51 10.18 -10.17 9.12
CA VAL A 51 10.79 -10.73 10.33
C VAL A 51 12.07 -9.94 10.62
N THR A 52 11.95 -8.68 11.01
CA THR A 52 13.05 -7.98 11.67
C THR A 52 13.13 -8.50 13.10
N THR A 53 14.16 -9.31 13.38
CA THR A 53 14.53 -9.77 14.72
C THR A 53 14.89 -8.59 15.61
N SER A 54 13.90 -8.00 16.28
CA SER A 54 14.09 -7.29 17.53
C SER A 54 13.41 -8.10 18.61
N ASP A 55 14.20 -8.54 19.58
CA ASP A 55 13.85 -9.41 20.72
C ASP A 55 12.87 -8.76 21.72
N ASP A 56 12.17 -7.70 21.29
CA ASP A 56 11.15 -7.00 22.07
C ASP A 56 9.78 -7.42 21.53
N GLN A 57 9.34 -8.61 21.95
CA GLN A 57 8.02 -9.17 21.68
C GLN A 57 6.93 -8.44 22.49
N LEU A 58 6.92 -7.12 22.46
CA LEU A 58 5.78 -6.30 22.84
C LEU A 58 5.01 -5.93 21.57
N LEU A 59 4.22 -6.92 21.10
CA LEU A 59 2.92 -6.77 20.41
C LEU A 59 2.78 -5.59 19.41
N ASP A 60 2.51 -5.89 18.13
CA ASP A 60 1.66 -5.11 17.18
C ASP A 60 2.19 -4.48 15.86
N PHE A 61 3.49 -4.46 15.52
CA PHE A 61 3.95 -3.72 14.33
C PHE A 61 4.70 -4.54 13.26
N VAL A 62 4.19 -5.72 12.90
CA VAL A 62 4.76 -6.50 11.78
C VAL A 62 4.21 -6.00 10.46
N ASP A 63 5.08 -5.66 9.51
CA ASP A 63 4.68 -5.40 8.12
C ASP A 63 4.54 -6.72 7.34
N GLN A 64 3.56 -6.80 6.46
CA GLN A 64 3.52 -7.72 5.34
C GLN A 64 4.23 -7.10 4.13
N VAL A 65 5.00 -7.92 3.42
CA VAL A 65 5.86 -7.50 2.32
C VAL A 65 5.47 -8.21 1.04
N TYR A 66 5.25 -7.44 -0.02
CA TYR A 66 5.09 -7.93 -1.38
C TYR A 66 6.30 -7.56 -2.21
N SER A 67 6.81 -8.50 -3.00
CA SER A 67 7.87 -8.23 -3.97
C SER A 67 7.25 -7.91 -5.33
N LEU A 68 7.71 -6.82 -5.91
CA LEU A 68 7.16 -6.20 -7.10
C LEU A 68 8.19 -6.16 -8.22
N LYS A 69 7.73 -6.34 -9.45
CA LYS A 69 8.43 -5.88 -10.65
C LYS A 69 7.88 -4.51 -11.03
N VAL A 70 8.68 -3.46 -10.88
CA VAL A 70 8.29 -2.10 -11.26
C VAL A 70 8.28 -1.98 -12.78
N ILE A 71 7.16 -1.54 -13.33
CA ILE A 71 6.94 -1.34 -14.78
C ILE A 71 7.19 0.12 -15.13
N GLU A 72 6.66 1.04 -14.33
CA GLU A 72 6.76 2.48 -14.57
C GLU A 72 6.70 3.24 -13.24
N ILE A 73 7.50 4.29 -13.09
CA ILE A 73 7.44 5.19 -11.94
C ILE A 73 6.92 6.54 -12.42
N PHE A 74 5.75 6.94 -11.93
CA PHE A 74 5.10 8.22 -12.28
C PHE A 74 5.52 9.36 -11.35
N LYS A 75 5.90 9.04 -10.10
CA LYS A 75 6.37 9.99 -9.09
C LYS A 75 7.44 9.38 -8.20
N GLY A 76 8.45 10.18 -7.85
CA GLY A 76 9.47 9.81 -6.86
C GLY A 76 10.57 8.89 -7.39
N LYS A 77 10.90 8.95 -8.69
CA LYS A 77 11.86 8.04 -9.35
C LYS A 77 13.18 7.90 -8.60
N GLU A 78 13.83 9.01 -8.24
CA GLU A 78 15.12 9.00 -7.54
C GLU A 78 15.00 8.28 -6.19
N ASN A 79 14.03 8.70 -5.38
CA ASN A 79 13.80 8.15 -4.04
C ASN A 79 13.44 6.66 -4.10
N VAL A 80 12.57 6.25 -5.02
CA VAL A 80 12.17 4.83 -5.20
C VAL A 80 13.37 3.95 -5.54
N THR A 81 14.35 4.42 -6.29
CA THR A 81 15.51 3.59 -6.67
C THR A 81 16.57 3.41 -5.59
N GLN A 82 16.43 4.09 -4.45
CA GLN A 82 17.44 4.16 -3.40
C GLN A 82 16.98 3.56 -2.05
N VAL A 83 15.70 3.15 -1.95
CA VAL A 83 15.14 2.61 -0.70
C VAL A 83 15.43 1.13 -0.51
N LYS A 84 15.39 0.67 0.75
CA LYS A 84 15.55 -0.74 1.12
C LYS A 84 14.53 -1.61 0.39
N GLY A 85 14.99 -2.78 -0.07
CA GLY A 85 14.17 -3.72 -0.83
C GLY A 85 14.11 -3.41 -2.32
N THR A 86 14.85 -2.41 -2.81
CA THR A 86 14.95 -2.11 -4.24
C THR A 86 16.29 -2.54 -4.82
N HIS A 87 16.24 -3.14 -6.00
CA HIS A 87 17.42 -3.60 -6.72
C HIS A 87 17.09 -3.78 -8.21
N PHE A 88 18.11 -3.64 -9.05
CA PHE A 88 17.97 -3.92 -10.48
C PHE A 88 18.31 -5.39 -10.76
N PHE A 89 17.47 -6.04 -11.56
CA PHE A 89 17.65 -7.43 -11.97
C PHE A 89 17.77 -7.55 -13.49
N GLY A 90 18.78 -8.29 -13.95
CA GLY A 90 19.08 -8.51 -15.37
C GLY A 90 20.23 -7.64 -15.89
N VAL A 91 20.93 -8.13 -16.93
CA VAL A 91 22.17 -7.52 -17.43
C VAL A 91 21.92 -6.57 -18.61
N ARG A 92 21.17 -7.02 -19.62
CA ARG A 92 20.99 -6.24 -20.87
C ARG A 92 19.83 -5.23 -20.81
N ASN A 93 18.82 -5.52 -19.98
CA ASN A 93 17.63 -4.68 -19.78
C ASN A 93 17.21 -4.82 -18.31
N PRO A 94 17.88 -4.10 -17.40
CA PRO A 94 17.63 -4.24 -15.98
C PRO A 94 16.18 -3.86 -15.64
N SER A 95 15.45 -4.77 -15.02
CA SER A 95 14.14 -4.50 -14.43
C SER A 95 14.32 -4.07 -12.99
N LEU A 96 13.66 -2.99 -12.56
CA LEU A 96 13.65 -2.61 -11.16
C LEU A 96 12.71 -3.54 -10.38
N MET A 97 13.26 -4.20 -9.37
CA MET A 97 12.52 -4.93 -8.36
C MET A 97 12.40 -4.07 -7.10
N ALA A 98 11.26 -4.15 -6.43
CA ALA A 98 11.01 -3.39 -5.21
C ALA A 98 10.15 -4.20 -4.23
N ASP A 99 10.44 -4.09 -2.94
CA ASP A 99 9.53 -4.55 -1.89
C ASP A 99 8.61 -3.40 -1.47
N ILE A 100 7.33 -3.72 -1.29
CA ILE A 100 6.34 -2.82 -0.70
C ILE A 100 5.82 -3.38 0.61
N PHE A 101 5.80 -2.54 1.63
CA PHE A 101 5.45 -2.88 3.00
C PHE A 101 4.06 -2.34 3.31
N THR A 102 3.22 -3.20 3.85
CA THR A 102 1.87 -2.86 4.31
C THR A 102 1.64 -3.45 5.70
N PRO A 103 0.81 -2.85 6.57
CA PRO A 103 0.55 -3.43 7.87
C PRO A 103 -0.01 -4.86 7.79
N SER A 104 0.25 -5.72 8.78
CA SER A 104 -0.13 -7.15 8.71
C SER A 104 -1.49 -7.53 9.34
N LYS A 105 -2.17 -6.62 10.05
CA LYS A 105 -3.42 -6.90 10.77
C LYS A 105 -4.64 -6.26 10.09
N MET A 106 -5.80 -6.89 10.29
CA MET A 106 -7.08 -6.42 9.73
C MET A 106 -7.45 -5.00 10.18
N PHE A 107 -7.10 -4.65 11.42
CA PHE A 107 -7.36 -3.32 12.00
C PHE A 107 -6.31 -2.26 11.64
N SER A 108 -5.20 -2.62 11.00
CA SER A 108 -4.13 -1.69 10.63
C SER A 108 -4.16 -1.26 9.18
N CYS A 109 -5.32 -1.40 8.51
CA CYS A 109 -5.53 -0.93 7.14
C CYS A 109 -4.56 -1.59 6.17
N TYR A 110 -4.39 -2.91 6.27
CA TYR A 110 -3.56 -3.67 5.35
C TYR A 110 -4.11 -3.63 3.92
N VAL A 111 -3.21 -3.88 2.96
CA VAL A 111 -3.57 -4.02 1.56
C VAL A 111 -3.40 -5.49 1.14
N HIS A 112 -4.40 -6.02 0.43
CA HIS A 112 -4.29 -7.31 -0.24
C HIS A 112 -3.94 -7.11 -1.72
N LEU A 113 -2.82 -7.67 -2.16
CA LEU A 113 -2.37 -7.61 -3.55
C LEU A 113 -2.28 -9.00 -4.15
N GLU A 114 -2.91 -9.20 -5.31
CA GLU A 114 -2.97 -10.50 -5.97
C GLU A 114 -1.70 -10.77 -6.79
N ARG A 115 -1.14 -11.98 -6.63
CA ARG A 115 0.03 -12.41 -7.38
C ARG A 115 -0.24 -12.38 -8.89
N GLY A 116 0.69 -11.82 -9.65
CA GLY A 116 0.63 -11.76 -11.11
C GLY A 116 -0.21 -10.62 -11.66
N VAL A 117 -0.96 -9.89 -10.82
CA VAL A 117 -1.74 -8.72 -11.20
C VAL A 117 -0.86 -7.47 -11.22
N GLU A 118 -1.15 -6.56 -12.14
CA GLU A 118 -0.53 -5.24 -12.22
C GLU A 118 -1.40 -4.23 -11.50
N TYR A 119 -0.79 -3.38 -10.69
CA TYR A 119 -1.47 -2.34 -9.93
C TYR A 119 -0.86 -0.97 -10.22
N ILE A 120 -1.68 0.08 -10.12
CA ILE A 120 -1.18 1.39 -9.71
C ILE A 120 -1.02 1.36 -8.18
N LEU A 121 0.12 1.82 -7.68
CA LEU A 121 0.44 1.82 -6.26
C LEU A 121 0.99 3.19 -5.86
N ALA A 122 0.30 3.86 -4.94
CA ALA A 122 0.72 5.11 -4.34
C ALA A 122 1.03 4.92 -2.85
N GLY A 123 1.94 5.71 -2.31
CA GLY A 123 2.27 5.62 -0.89
C GLY A 123 3.37 6.56 -0.44
N TYR A 124 3.91 6.30 0.74
CA TYR A 124 4.95 7.10 1.36
C TYR A 124 6.26 6.34 1.46
N ILE A 125 7.37 7.09 1.47
CA ILE A 125 8.66 6.55 1.85
C ILE A 125 8.87 6.88 3.33
N TYR A 126 9.01 5.84 4.15
CA TYR A 126 9.26 5.98 5.59
C TYR A 126 10.19 4.86 6.05
N ASP A 127 11.13 5.17 6.94
CA ASP A 127 12.18 4.25 7.39
C ASP A 127 12.94 3.58 6.22
N ASN A 128 13.23 4.39 5.18
CA ASN A 128 13.87 3.93 3.96
C ASN A 128 13.16 2.74 3.28
N LYS A 129 11.83 2.63 3.40
CA LYS A 129 10.99 1.58 2.79
C LYS A 129 9.83 2.20 2.01
N LEU A 130 9.38 1.52 0.95
CA LEU A 130 8.11 1.85 0.29
C LEU A 130 6.96 1.34 1.16
N ARG A 131 6.18 2.24 1.76
CA ARG A 131 5.06 1.86 2.64
C ARG A 131 3.71 2.27 2.06
N MET A 132 2.72 1.39 2.21
CA MET A 132 1.33 1.71 1.92
C MET A 132 0.33 1.08 2.88
N HIS A 133 -0.85 1.67 2.94
CA HIS A 133 -2.02 1.17 3.66
C HIS A 133 -3.28 1.38 2.81
N LEU A 134 -4.41 0.87 3.28
CA LEU A 134 -5.70 0.80 2.58
C LEU A 134 -6.19 2.14 2.02
N CYS A 135 -5.86 3.26 2.67
CA CYS A 135 -6.34 4.58 2.25
C CYS A 135 -5.56 5.15 1.05
N HIS A 136 -4.42 4.58 0.69
CA HIS A 136 -3.69 5.02 -0.49
C HIS A 136 -4.35 4.58 -1.78
N TRP A 137 -4.06 5.28 -2.86
CA TRP A 137 -4.52 4.87 -4.18
C TRP A 137 -3.81 3.59 -4.61
N HIS A 138 -4.59 2.50 -4.63
CA HIS A 138 -4.19 1.21 -5.15
C HIS A 138 -5.39 0.57 -5.87
N GLU A 139 -5.18 0.14 -7.11
CA GLU A 139 -6.19 -0.61 -7.86
C GLU A 139 -5.52 -1.37 -9.03
N PRO A 140 -6.13 -2.45 -9.53
CA PRO A 140 -5.63 -3.12 -10.71
C PRO A 140 -5.46 -2.12 -11.86
N TRP A 141 -4.34 -2.19 -12.58
CA TRP A 141 -4.03 -1.29 -13.69
C TRP A 141 -5.13 -1.30 -14.77
N ALA A 142 -5.79 -2.44 -14.94
CA ALA A 142 -6.95 -2.59 -15.83
C ALA A 142 -8.10 -1.63 -15.49
N ASN A 143 -8.26 -1.26 -14.21
CA ASN A 143 -9.32 -0.37 -13.74
C ASN A 143 -8.94 1.12 -13.83
N VAL A 144 -7.64 1.43 -13.96
CA VAL A 144 -7.17 2.82 -14.14
C VAL A 144 -7.66 3.34 -15.48
N THR A 145 -8.55 4.33 -15.44
CA THR A 145 -9.21 4.94 -16.59
C THR A 145 -8.23 5.65 -17.53
N PRO A 146 -8.56 5.81 -18.82
CA PRO A 146 -7.73 6.58 -19.76
C PRO A 146 -7.41 8.00 -19.28
N LEU A 147 -8.36 8.66 -18.62
CA LEU A 147 -8.16 10.00 -18.06
C LEU A 147 -7.13 10.00 -16.92
N GLN A 148 -7.24 9.06 -15.97
CA GLN A 148 -6.24 8.90 -14.90
C GLN A 148 -4.86 8.55 -15.48
N ARG A 149 -4.77 7.69 -16.51
CA ARG A 149 -3.51 7.36 -17.19
C ARG A 149 -2.88 8.59 -17.84
N LYS A 150 -3.69 9.48 -18.43
CA LYS A 150 -3.21 10.75 -18.97
C LYS A 150 -2.70 11.66 -17.84
N GLY A 151 -3.41 11.69 -16.71
CA GLY A 151 -3.00 12.40 -15.49
C GLY A 151 -1.62 11.96 -15.00
N LEU A 152 -1.44 10.64 -14.83
CA LEU A 152 -0.19 10.01 -14.37
C LEU A 152 1.02 10.33 -15.26
N LYS A 153 0.82 10.52 -16.57
CA LYS A 153 1.88 10.82 -17.54
C LYS A 153 2.41 12.26 -17.50
N GLY A 154 1.87 13.11 -16.64
CA GLY A 154 2.45 14.42 -16.38
C GLY A 154 1.50 15.48 -15.85
N GLN A 155 0.19 15.37 -16.12
CA GLN A 155 -0.75 16.43 -15.70
C GLN A 155 -0.84 16.54 -14.18
N PHE A 156 -0.79 15.41 -13.47
CA PHE A 156 -0.76 15.43 -12.01
C PHE A 156 0.53 16.06 -11.48
N ASN A 157 1.69 15.80 -12.09
CA ASN A 157 2.97 16.42 -11.67
C ASN A 157 3.00 17.95 -11.84
N VAL A 158 2.19 18.53 -12.72
CA VAL A 158 2.13 19.99 -12.94
C VAL A 158 1.09 20.65 -12.03
N ALA A 159 0.06 19.91 -11.63
CA ALA A 159 -1.04 20.42 -10.83
C ALA A 159 -0.81 20.25 -9.31
N CYS A 160 0.18 19.45 -8.95
CA CYS A 160 0.88 19.50 -7.67
C CYS A 160 2.13 20.40 -7.83
#